data_AF-A0A933ATI9-F1
#
_entry.id   AF-A0A933ATI9-F1
#
_cell.length_a   1.000
_cell.length_b   1.000
_cell.length_c   1.000
_cell.angle_alpha   90.00
_cell.angle_beta   90.00
_cell.angle_gamma   90.00
#
_symmetry.space_group_name_H-M   'P 1'
#
loop_
_entity.id
_entity.type
_entity.pdbx_description
1 polymer ?
#
loop_
_entity_poly.entity_id
_entity_poly.type
_entity_poly.pdbx_seq_one_letter_code
_entity_poly.pdbx_strand_id
1 'polypeptide(L)'
;MRVVLPILFSAVLISCSSRIAAPNGSLEPVVAPAPTTSSRAAQLSAEAVMVIQQLTPVVPVLRDEPVDLPPAPITAYVDRPIRVINPLWFNGENVDQREWAYATGDYGDDPSIYGYGVVRIWDVPFWSSTADQVDEAVKRAKNAGLEPMLIIMNPKVNDPAWAASRVQHFQDIGYPVKYFEIGNENDINDSSTPDGPLDGNGAGYADAFNATYDAMKAVDPSVRVGGPAVSGLGGFFETFLQRSGSRTDFVSYHNYAPWADQDGEYGFRRRAEYARGLVVRYVTDSYYRNKSDVFLFLGEWDHASQNAPNAVYFLSAVYWQIEGGLDMAVRYQHNDYWREEFGKPWSYSLYNPDGSRSSAFYYHEIVRDYLGDQVVDTDSDDDQVLALGTQRSTTGEVNLLVINMKSVPVSKSIEIDGVTPDAAVRVVLWNDQVYPPQEHDLVLLTQNRVTYTIPAKSTVVFSVNGGR
;
A
#
# COMPACT_ATOMS: atom_id res chain seq x y z
N MET A 1 -11.74 2.12 -63.04
CA MET A 1 -12.22 1.73 -61.69
C MET A 1 -11.40 2.56 -60.70
N ARG A 2 -11.74 3.84 -60.45
CA ARG A 2 -12.58 4.39 -59.35
C ARG A 2 -12.03 3.97 -57.96
N VAL A 3 -11.21 4.80 -57.28
CA VAL A 3 -11.51 5.93 -56.34
C VAL A 3 -12.26 5.38 -55.10
N VAL A 4 -11.84 5.54 -53.83
CA VAL A 4 -11.96 6.72 -52.94
C VAL A 4 -11.22 6.44 -51.60
N LEU A 5 -10.39 7.40 -51.11
CA LEU A 5 -10.14 7.73 -49.69
C LEU A 5 -11.21 8.79 -49.29
N PRO A 6 -11.65 9.04 -48.03
CA PRO A 6 -10.76 9.70 -47.04
C PRO A 6 -11.16 9.63 -45.51
N ILE A 7 -10.23 9.92 -44.55
CA ILE A 7 -10.18 11.10 -43.59
C ILE A 7 -11.01 10.97 -42.29
N LEU A 8 -10.71 11.46 -41.06
CA LEU A 8 -9.63 12.24 -40.37
C LEU A 8 -9.75 12.04 -38.82
N PHE A 9 -8.71 12.53 -38.13
CA PHE A 9 -8.36 12.67 -36.70
C PHE A 9 -9.33 13.40 -35.76
N SER A 10 -9.05 13.32 -34.43
CA SER A 10 -8.78 14.52 -33.60
C SER A 10 -7.96 14.23 -32.34
N ALA A 11 -6.90 15.02 -32.14
CA ALA A 11 -6.22 15.30 -30.89
C ALA A 11 -6.61 16.72 -30.44
N VAL A 12 -6.77 16.95 -29.15
CA VAL A 12 -7.09 18.28 -28.59
C VAL A 12 -5.89 18.79 -27.80
N LEU A 13 -5.35 19.91 -28.28
CA LEU A 13 -4.45 20.83 -27.59
C LEU A 13 -5.30 22.03 -27.17
N ILE A 14 -5.31 22.35 -25.88
CA ILE A 14 -5.93 23.57 -25.35
C ILE A 14 -4.85 24.64 -25.28
N SER A 15 -5.00 25.72 -26.06
CA SER A 15 -4.32 26.98 -25.79
C SER A 15 -5.33 28.01 -25.30
N CYS A 16 -5.02 28.64 -24.18
CA CYS A 16 -5.75 29.80 -23.70
C CYS A 16 -5.40 31.01 -24.57
N SER A 17 -6.41 31.64 -25.19
CA SER A 17 -6.31 32.99 -25.70
C SER A 17 -7.34 33.87 -25.00
N SER A 18 -6.84 34.89 -24.31
CA SER A 18 -7.65 35.97 -23.72
C SER A 18 -8.09 36.94 -24.81
N ARG A 19 -9.40 37.18 -24.93
CA ARG A 19 -9.96 38.30 -25.71
C ARG A 19 -9.99 39.56 -24.84
N ILE A 20 -9.41 40.64 -25.34
CA ILE A 20 -9.77 42.02 -24.98
C ILE A 20 -10.28 42.69 -26.27
N ALA A 21 -11.34 43.47 -26.14
CA ALA A 21 -12.13 44.01 -27.23
C ALA A 21 -11.69 45.42 -27.70
N ALA A 22 -11.78 45.62 -29.03
CA ALA A 22 -12.17 46.82 -29.82
C ALA A 22 -11.19 48.03 -29.94
N PRO A 23 -11.37 48.97 -30.90
CA PRO A 23 -12.07 48.94 -32.22
C PRO A 23 -11.30 49.60 -33.40
N ASN A 24 -11.83 49.41 -34.62
CA ASN A 24 -11.76 50.26 -35.83
C ASN A 24 -10.40 50.58 -36.49
N GLY A 25 -10.27 50.15 -37.76
CA GLY A 25 -9.30 50.72 -38.71
C GLY A 25 -9.01 49.80 -39.90
N SER A 26 -9.66 50.03 -41.03
CA SER A 26 -9.36 49.44 -42.33
C SER A 26 -7.99 49.86 -42.84
N LEU A 27 -7.11 48.94 -43.29
CA LEU A 27 -6.06 49.22 -44.28
C LEU A 27 -5.61 47.91 -44.99
N GLU A 28 -5.18 48.09 -46.24
CA GLU A 28 -5.01 47.17 -47.38
C GLU A 28 -3.94 46.05 -47.27
N PRO A 29 -3.98 45.03 -48.16
CA PRO A 29 -3.00 43.94 -48.15
C PRO A 29 -1.66 44.36 -48.79
N VAL A 30 -0.59 44.31 -48.00
CA VAL A 30 0.80 44.43 -48.49
C VAL A 30 1.28 43.05 -48.97
N VAL A 31 1.66 42.97 -50.24
CA VAL A 31 2.33 41.84 -50.88
C VAL A 31 3.75 41.71 -50.33
N ALA A 32 4.08 40.58 -49.69
CA ALA A 32 5.45 40.27 -49.28
C ALA A 32 6.23 39.60 -50.44
N PRO A 33 7.51 39.96 -50.67
CA PRO A 33 8.33 39.36 -51.72
C PRO A 33 8.91 38.01 -51.30
N ALA A 34 9.21 37.18 -52.30
CA ALA A 34 9.83 35.86 -52.16
C ALA A 34 11.23 35.93 -51.50
N PRO A 35 11.61 34.95 -50.67
CA PRO A 35 12.93 34.93 -50.06
C PRO A 35 13.99 34.44 -51.05
N THR A 36 15.02 35.26 -51.24
CA THR A 36 16.28 34.88 -51.86
C THR A 36 17.18 34.17 -50.85
N THR A 37 18.00 33.28 -51.39
CA THR A 37 18.92 32.39 -50.71
C THR A 37 20.12 33.11 -50.07
N SER A 38 20.69 32.43 -49.09
CA SER A 38 22.01 32.59 -48.47
C SER A 38 22.02 33.25 -47.09
N SER A 39 22.02 32.40 -46.06
CA SER A 39 22.71 32.73 -44.82
C SER A 39 23.38 31.50 -44.25
N ARG A 40 24.52 31.77 -43.62
CA ARG A 40 25.54 30.91 -43.03
C ARG A 40 25.04 30.12 -41.80
N ALA A 41 23.74 29.80 -41.75
CA ALA A 41 23.07 29.08 -40.67
C ALA A 41 22.91 27.57 -40.96
N ALA A 42 23.07 27.14 -42.21
CA ALA A 42 22.94 25.72 -42.61
C ALA A 42 24.25 24.91 -42.48
N GLN A 43 25.37 25.53 -42.13
CA GLN A 43 26.67 24.86 -41.97
C GLN A 43 27.07 24.61 -40.51
N LEU A 44 26.35 25.18 -39.53
CA LEU A 44 26.56 24.90 -38.10
C LEU A 44 25.65 23.79 -37.55
N SER A 45 24.73 23.25 -38.36
CA SER A 45 23.84 22.15 -37.96
C SER A 45 24.34 20.75 -38.32
N ALA A 46 25.44 20.61 -39.08
CA ALA A 46 25.98 19.30 -39.46
C ALA A 46 27.10 18.80 -38.53
N GLU A 47 27.87 19.70 -37.88
CA GLU A 47 28.90 19.30 -36.92
C GLU A 47 28.39 19.20 -35.48
N ALA A 48 27.28 19.87 -35.14
CA ALA A 48 26.62 19.71 -33.83
C ALA A 48 25.82 18.40 -33.72
N VAL A 49 25.48 17.75 -34.84
CA VAL A 49 24.70 16.50 -34.86
C VAL A 49 25.59 15.25 -34.72
N MET A 50 26.90 15.32 -35.01
CA MET A 50 27.81 14.19 -34.78
C MET A 50 28.44 14.12 -33.39
N VAL A 51 28.40 15.20 -32.59
CA VAL A 51 28.97 15.17 -31.22
C VAL A 51 27.91 14.88 -30.14
N ILE A 52 26.62 15.10 -30.43
CA ILE A 52 25.53 14.81 -29.47
C ILE A 52 25.10 13.33 -29.48
N GLN A 53 25.47 12.55 -30.51
CA GLN A 53 25.18 11.10 -30.56
C GLN A 53 26.18 10.22 -29.78
N GLN A 54 27.17 10.79 -29.09
CA GLN A 54 28.15 10.01 -28.32
C GLN A 54 28.17 10.28 -26.80
N LEU A 55 27.27 11.12 -26.25
CA LEU A 55 27.25 11.42 -24.81
C LEU A 55 25.83 11.52 -24.21
N THR A 56 24.89 10.70 -24.68
CA THR A 56 23.73 10.37 -23.85
C THR A 56 24.10 9.21 -22.94
N PRO A 57 24.17 9.36 -21.61
CA PRO A 57 24.16 8.20 -20.75
C PRO A 57 22.79 7.56 -20.96
N VAL A 58 22.80 6.38 -21.57
CA VAL A 58 21.67 5.45 -21.48
C VAL A 58 21.52 5.20 -19.99
N VAL A 59 20.58 5.90 -19.33
CA VAL A 59 20.05 5.44 -18.06
C VAL A 59 19.39 4.11 -18.41
N PRO A 60 19.89 2.97 -17.93
CA PRO A 60 19.20 1.73 -18.14
C PRO A 60 17.84 1.92 -17.47
N VAL A 61 16.75 1.74 -18.21
CA VAL A 61 15.53 1.27 -17.60
C VAL A 61 15.92 -0.09 -17.02
N LEU A 62 16.26 -0.09 -15.73
CA LEU A 62 16.43 -1.31 -14.96
C LEU A 62 15.05 -1.98 -15.00
N ARG A 63 14.90 -2.92 -15.93
CA ARG A 63 13.94 -3.99 -15.72
C ARG A 63 14.38 -4.66 -14.43
N ASP A 64 13.40 -5.03 -13.60
CA ASP A 64 13.58 -5.91 -12.45
C ASP A 64 14.07 -7.28 -12.93
N GLU A 65 15.30 -7.34 -13.47
CA GLU A 65 16.01 -8.58 -13.71
C GLU A 65 16.25 -9.17 -12.32
N PRO A 66 15.84 -10.43 -12.08
CA PRO A 66 16.00 -11.05 -10.77
C PRO A 66 17.48 -11.03 -10.40
N VAL A 67 17.80 -10.31 -9.32
CA VAL A 67 19.10 -10.45 -8.67
C VAL A 67 19.17 -11.90 -8.23
N ASP A 68 20.11 -12.64 -8.81
CA ASP A 68 20.38 -14.05 -8.49
C ASP A 68 21.01 -14.10 -7.09
N LEU A 69 20.18 -13.85 -6.08
CA LEU A 69 20.52 -14.04 -4.68
C LEU A 69 20.52 -15.55 -4.46
N PRO A 70 21.62 -16.14 -3.96
CA PRO A 70 21.62 -17.55 -3.63
C PRO A 70 20.46 -17.82 -2.67
N PRO A 71 19.68 -18.90 -2.86
CA PRO A 71 18.58 -19.22 -1.96
C PRO A 71 19.16 -19.33 -0.56
N ALA A 72 18.81 -18.37 0.31
CA ALA A 72 19.09 -18.50 1.72
C ALA A 72 18.40 -19.80 2.17
N PRO A 73 19.07 -20.69 2.92
CA PRO A 73 18.40 -21.84 3.50
C PRO A 73 17.32 -21.32 4.46
N ILE A 74 16.08 -21.28 3.99
CA ILE A 74 14.92 -20.88 4.78
C ILE A 74 14.61 -22.05 5.72
N THR A 75 15.04 -21.93 6.97
CA THR A 75 14.44 -22.68 8.06
C THR A 75 13.42 -21.74 8.68
N ALA A 76 12.13 -22.00 8.46
CA ALA A 76 11.07 -21.22 9.09
C ALA A 76 11.09 -21.49 10.60
N TYR A 77 11.39 -20.45 11.38
CA TYR A 77 11.15 -20.42 12.81
C TYR A 77 10.14 -19.31 13.04
N VAL A 78 8.91 -19.66 13.40
CA VAL A 78 7.82 -18.69 13.57
C VAL A 78 7.32 -18.72 15.02
N ASP A 79 8.02 -17.94 15.84
CA ASP A 79 7.56 -17.44 17.15
C ASP A 79 7.49 -15.90 17.07
N ARG A 80 6.88 -15.37 16.00
CA ARG A 80 6.79 -13.93 15.78
C ARG A 80 5.35 -13.45 15.96
N PRO A 81 5.11 -12.40 16.77
CA PRO A 81 3.79 -11.78 16.83
C PRO A 81 3.44 -11.16 15.48
N ILE A 82 2.24 -11.46 14.99
CA ILE A 82 1.66 -10.81 13.81
C ILE A 82 1.27 -9.39 14.21
N ARG A 83 1.76 -8.40 13.45
CA ARG A 83 1.18 -7.04 13.47
C ARG A 83 0.54 -6.74 12.12
N VAL A 84 -0.24 -7.69 11.60
CA VAL A 84 -1.19 -7.39 10.52
C VAL A 84 -2.14 -6.37 11.07
N ILE A 85 -2.06 -5.19 10.48
CA ILE A 85 -2.83 -4.05 10.89
C ILE A 85 -3.93 -3.91 9.87
N ASN A 86 -5.14 -3.77 10.38
CA ASN A 86 -6.30 -3.43 9.60
C ASN A 86 -6.43 -1.90 9.60
N PRO A 87 -6.03 -1.18 8.53
CA PRO A 87 -6.23 0.25 8.48
C PRO A 87 -7.63 0.57 7.98
N LEU A 88 -8.24 1.57 8.62
CA LEU A 88 -9.20 2.44 7.98
C LEU A 88 -8.47 3.67 7.46
N TRP A 89 -8.41 3.86 6.14
CA TRP A 89 -7.93 5.12 5.58
C TRP A 89 -9.03 6.18 5.70
N PHE A 90 -8.68 7.32 6.29
CA PHE A 90 -9.48 8.55 6.18
C PHE A 90 -8.65 9.54 5.37
N ASN A 91 -9.08 9.77 4.13
CA ASN A 91 -8.50 10.83 3.34
C ASN A 91 -9.16 12.16 3.75
N GLY A 92 -8.38 13.08 4.30
CA GLY A 92 -8.81 14.46 4.59
C GLY A 92 -8.76 15.38 3.37
N GLU A 93 -8.40 14.85 2.20
CA GLU A 93 -8.35 15.62 0.95
C GLU A 93 -9.77 16.03 0.51
N ASN A 94 -10.09 17.31 0.71
CA ASN A 94 -11.30 18.00 0.20
C ASN A 94 -12.66 17.62 0.79
N VAL A 95 -12.72 17.31 2.08
CA VAL A 95 -14.02 17.04 2.69
C VAL A 95 -14.80 18.35 2.91
N ASP A 96 -15.70 18.70 1.99
CA ASP A 96 -16.83 19.61 2.29
C ASP A 96 -17.52 19.05 3.55
N GLN A 97 -18.01 19.91 4.44
CA GLN A 97 -18.70 19.49 5.67
C GLN A 97 -19.88 18.53 5.39
N ARG A 98 -20.38 18.49 4.14
CA ARG A 98 -21.41 17.54 3.67
C ARG A 98 -20.89 16.13 3.40
N GLU A 99 -19.63 15.95 3.03
CA GLU A 99 -19.00 14.64 2.84
C GLU A 99 -18.59 14.01 4.18
N TRP A 100 -18.29 14.86 5.19
CA TRP A 100 -18.23 14.41 6.58
C TRP A 100 -19.57 13.81 7.01
N ALA A 101 -20.71 14.41 6.63
CA ALA A 101 -22.02 13.88 7.00
C ALA A 101 -22.36 12.51 6.36
N TYR A 102 -21.75 12.13 5.23
CA TYR A 102 -21.92 10.77 4.70
C TYR A 102 -21.07 9.74 5.45
N ALA A 103 -19.86 10.13 5.87
CA ALA A 103 -19.02 9.34 6.77
C ALA A 103 -19.55 9.32 8.22
N THR A 104 -20.38 10.30 8.64
CA THR A 104 -20.81 10.48 10.04
C THR A 104 -22.33 10.49 10.24
N GLY A 105 -23.15 10.12 9.25
CA GLY A 105 -24.57 10.51 9.31
C GLY A 105 -25.62 9.75 8.51
N ASP A 106 -25.28 8.92 7.51
CA ASP A 106 -26.31 8.04 6.91
C ASP A 106 -25.82 6.63 6.53
N TYR A 107 -24.51 6.38 6.36
CA TYR A 107 -23.98 5.02 6.08
C TYR A 107 -22.57 4.68 6.66
N GLY A 108 -21.91 5.56 7.42
CA GLY A 108 -20.44 5.50 7.61
C GLY A 108 -19.84 5.31 9.00
N ASP A 109 -20.61 5.36 10.09
CA ASP A 109 -20.15 4.92 11.42
C ASP A 109 -20.62 3.49 11.64
N ASP A 110 -20.06 2.52 10.91
CA ASP A 110 -20.23 1.12 11.29
C ASP A 110 -19.11 0.78 12.29
N PRO A 111 -19.30 0.95 13.63
CA PRO A 111 -18.28 0.63 14.62
C PRO A 111 -17.81 -0.82 14.52
N SER A 112 -18.51 -1.70 13.79
CA SER A 112 -18.08 -3.08 13.61
C SER A 112 -16.72 -3.17 12.93
N ILE A 113 -16.39 -2.39 11.89
CA ILE A 113 -15.11 -2.53 11.16
C ILE A 113 -13.88 -2.09 11.98
N TYR A 114 -14.07 -1.41 13.10
CA TYR A 114 -12.99 -0.93 13.95
C TYR A 114 -12.51 -2.08 14.86
N GLY A 115 -11.31 -2.58 14.59
CA GLY A 115 -10.59 -3.56 15.41
C GLY A 115 -9.28 -2.99 15.96
N TYR A 116 -8.40 -3.85 16.46
CA TYR A 116 -7.02 -3.46 16.75
C TYR A 116 -6.27 -3.20 15.43
N GLY A 117 -5.58 -2.06 15.30
CA GLY A 117 -4.89 -1.72 14.05
C GLY A 117 -4.16 -0.38 14.11
N VAL A 118 -3.31 -0.12 13.11
CA VAL A 118 -2.76 1.20 12.79
C VAL A 118 -3.54 1.83 11.63
N VAL A 119 -3.88 3.11 11.75
CA VAL A 119 -4.52 3.91 10.68
C VAL A 119 -3.49 4.87 10.11
N ARG A 120 -3.22 4.78 8.81
CA ARG A 120 -2.25 5.64 8.12
C ARG A 120 -2.93 6.93 7.64
N ILE A 121 -2.53 8.09 8.17
CA ILE A 121 -3.15 9.41 7.99
C ILE A 121 -2.15 10.35 7.31
N TRP A 122 -2.60 11.05 6.27
CA TRP A 122 -1.80 12.05 5.57
C TRP A 122 -1.81 13.39 6.33
N ASP A 123 -0.64 13.88 6.78
CA ASP A 123 -0.51 15.24 7.32
C ASP A 123 -0.04 16.21 6.24
N VAL A 124 -0.96 16.52 5.32
CA VAL A 124 -0.67 17.35 4.14
C VAL A 124 -1.17 18.79 4.32
N PRO A 125 -0.29 19.80 4.21
CA PRO A 125 -0.74 21.18 3.95
C PRO A 125 -1.16 21.39 2.48
N PHE A 126 -0.98 20.38 1.63
CA PHE A 126 -1.01 20.54 0.18
C PHE A 126 -2.43 20.54 -0.42
N TRP A 127 -3.37 19.84 0.22
CA TRP A 127 -4.72 19.60 -0.32
C TRP A 127 -5.83 20.16 0.57
N SER A 128 -5.78 21.46 0.84
CA SER A 128 -6.77 22.20 1.64
C SER A 128 -7.00 21.72 3.08
N SER A 129 -6.29 20.65 3.52
CA SER A 129 -6.54 20.10 4.83
C SER A 129 -6.10 21.05 5.94
N THR A 130 -7.00 21.33 6.88
CA THR A 130 -6.68 22.18 8.03
C THR A 130 -6.03 21.35 9.12
N ALA A 131 -5.24 21.98 10.00
CA ALA A 131 -4.71 21.31 11.19
C ALA A 131 -5.83 20.62 12.00
N ASP A 132 -7.02 21.22 12.04
CA ASP A 132 -8.20 20.68 12.72
C ASP A 132 -8.66 19.33 12.12
N GLN A 133 -8.57 19.13 10.80
CA GLN A 133 -8.99 17.87 10.17
C GLN A 133 -8.05 16.71 10.53
N VAL A 134 -6.74 16.95 10.56
CA VAL A 134 -5.75 15.94 10.97
C VAL A 134 -5.94 15.61 12.46
N ASP A 135 -6.18 16.62 13.29
CA ASP A 135 -6.46 16.43 14.71
C ASP A 135 -7.71 15.57 14.92
N GLU A 136 -8.81 15.87 14.23
CA GLU A 136 -10.03 15.08 14.35
C GLU A 136 -9.86 13.64 13.82
N ALA A 137 -9.10 13.44 12.75
CA ALA A 137 -8.78 12.09 12.26
C ALA A 137 -8.00 11.27 13.29
N VAL A 138 -6.99 11.87 13.92
CA VAL A 138 -6.21 11.23 15.00
C VAL A 138 -7.09 10.92 16.22
N LYS A 139 -7.92 11.86 16.64
CA LYS A 139 -8.86 11.67 17.76
C LYS A 139 -9.82 10.52 17.49
N ARG A 140 -10.40 10.46 16.28
CA ARG A 140 -11.32 9.40 15.87
C ARG A 140 -10.64 8.04 15.87
N ALA A 141 -9.45 7.92 15.28
CA ALA A 141 -8.68 6.69 15.30
C ALA A 141 -8.46 6.20 16.75
N LYS A 142 -7.97 7.07 17.63
CA LYS A 142 -7.74 6.74 19.04
C LYS A 142 -9.03 6.36 19.78
N ASN A 143 -10.12 7.09 19.57
CA ASN A 143 -11.42 6.80 20.19
C ASN A 143 -12.01 5.46 19.71
N ALA A 144 -11.68 5.03 18.49
CA ALA A 144 -12.03 3.73 17.94
C ALA A 144 -11.09 2.59 18.39
N GLY A 145 -10.10 2.87 19.25
CA GLY A 145 -9.10 1.88 19.68
C GLY A 145 -8.01 1.60 18.66
N LEU A 146 -7.90 2.42 17.60
CA LEU A 146 -6.88 2.34 16.57
C LEU A 146 -5.67 3.21 16.93
N GLU A 147 -4.50 2.81 16.44
CA GLU A 147 -3.26 3.55 16.58
C GLU A 147 -3.00 4.38 15.32
N PRO A 148 -3.03 5.72 15.37
CA PRO A 148 -2.70 6.52 14.20
C PRO A 148 -1.20 6.38 13.85
N MET A 149 -0.93 6.34 12.55
CA MET A 149 0.36 6.62 11.94
C MET A 149 0.20 7.87 11.09
N LEU A 150 1.11 8.83 11.26
CA LEU A 150 1.05 10.09 10.55
C LEU A 150 2.13 10.16 9.47
N ILE A 151 1.73 10.48 8.24
CA ILE A 151 2.67 10.71 7.13
C ILE A 151 3.05 12.19 7.13
N ILE A 152 4.34 12.47 7.25
CA ILE A 152 4.94 13.80 7.13
C ILE A 152 5.33 14.02 5.67
N MET A 153 4.45 14.68 4.91
CA MET A 153 4.63 14.90 3.47
C MET A 153 5.60 16.04 3.11
N ASN A 154 6.06 16.02 1.85
CA ASN A 154 6.83 17.11 1.24
C ASN A 154 5.93 18.35 0.99
N PRO A 155 6.45 19.61 0.97
CA PRO A 155 7.85 20.05 1.11
C PRO A 155 8.44 19.87 2.53
N LYS A 156 7.64 19.44 3.51
CA LYS A 156 8.02 19.42 4.94
C LYS A 156 8.93 18.27 5.35
N VAL A 157 9.23 17.32 4.46
CA VAL A 157 10.35 16.37 4.68
C VAL A 157 11.67 17.13 4.91
N ASN A 158 11.80 18.34 4.36
CA ASN A 158 12.93 19.24 4.56
C ASN A 158 12.75 20.25 5.72
N ASP A 159 11.70 20.11 6.54
CA ASP A 159 11.47 20.94 7.73
C ASP A 159 11.43 20.09 9.02
N PRO A 160 12.61 19.71 9.55
CA PRO A 160 12.72 18.95 10.79
C PRO A 160 12.03 19.61 11.99
N ALA A 161 12.04 20.96 12.05
CA ALA A 161 11.44 21.71 13.15
C ALA A 161 9.91 21.60 13.11
N TRP A 162 9.32 21.68 11.91
CA TRP A 162 7.89 21.44 11.74
C TRP A 162 7.50 20.01 12.11
N ALA A 163 8.23 19.00 11.64
CA ALA A 163 7.94 17.60 11.96
C ALA A 163 8.02 17.33 13.48
N ALA A 164 9.05 17.87 14.15
CA ALA A 164 9.17 17.83 15.60
C ALA A 164 7.98 18.53 16.30
N SER A 165 7.50 19.66 15.77
CA SER A 165 6.32 20.36 16.32
C SER A 165 5.05 19.52 16.26
N ARG A 166 4.92 18.59 15.30
CA ARG A 166 3.77 17.68 15.22
C ARG A 166 3.80 16.62 16.31
N VAL A 167 4.99 16.10 16.64
CA VAL A 167 5.17 15.21 17.80
C VAL A 167 4.67 15.91 19.07
N GLN A 168 5.15 17.14 19.31
CA GLN A 168 4.76 17.93 20.48
C GLN A 168 3.25 18.26 20.46
N HIS A 169 2.72 18.69 19.33
CA HIS A 169 1.31 19.05 19.18
C HIS A 169 0.37 17.92 19.62
N PHE A 170 0.61 16.70 19.13
CA PHE A 170 -0.24 15.56 19.47
C PHE A 170 -0.14 15.14 20.94
N GLN A 171 1.01 15.36 21.58
CA GLN A 171 1.14 15.23 23.03
C GLN A 171 0.33 16.31 23.76
N ASP A 172 0.44 17.57 23.34
CA ASP A 172 -0.19 18.73 23.97
C ASP A 172 -1.72 18.65 23.93
N ILE A 173 -2.30 18.14 22.83
CA ILE A 173 -3.76 17.96 22.72
C ILE A 173 -4.26 16.67 23.39
N GLY A 174 -3.38 15.86 24.00
CA GLY A 174 -3.74 14.63 24.71
C GLY A 174 -4.01 13.42 23.81
N TYR A 175 -3.57 13.45 22.55
CA TYR A 175 -3.72 12.37 21.57
C TYR A 175 -2.36 11.98 20.95
N PRO A 176 -1.38 11.52 21.74
CA PRO A 176 -0.04 11.26 21.24
C PRO A 176 -0.06 10.20 20.14
N VAL A 177 0.64 10.50 19.04
CA VAL A 177 0.82 9.60 17.89
C VAL A 177 2.12 8.82 18.07
N LYS A 178 2.07 7.49 17.94
CA LYS A 178 3.26 6.65 18.12
C LYS A 178 4.10 6.51 16.85
N TYR A 179 3.47 6.45 15.68
CA TYR A 179 4.13 6.14 14.42
C TYR A 179 4.12 7.34 13.48
N PHE A 180 5.28 7.63 12.89
CA PHE A 180 5.43 8.66 11.88
C PHE A 180 6.18 8.11 10.68
N GLU A 181 5.61 8.29 9.50
CA GLU A 181 6.24 7.93 8.24
C GLU A 181 6.63 9.20 7.50
N ILE A 182 7.88 9.29 7.05
CA ILE A 182 8.38 10.50 6.42
C ILE A 182 8.32 10.35 4.90
N GLY A 183 7.57 11.23 4.24
CA GLY A 183 7.38 11.18 2.79
C GLY A 183 6.42 10.09 2.32
N ASN A 184 6.12 10.12 1.02
CA ASN A 184 5.28 9.16 0.33
C ASN A 184 5.73 9.08 -1.13
N GLU A 185 6.14 7.90 -1.58
CA GLU A 185 6.56 7.60 -2.95
C GLU A 185 7.55 8.63 -3.51
N ASN A 186 8.52 9.05 -2.69
CA ASN A 186 9.53 10.03 -3.10
C ASN A 186 10.48 9.50 -4.19
N ASP A 187 10.36 8.26 -4.62
CA ASP A 187 11.09 7.63 -5.73
C ASP A 187 10.46 7.89 -7.11
N ILE A 188 9.18 8.24 -7.18
CA ILE A 188 8.53 8.59 -8.44
C ILE A 188 8.64 10.08 -8.73
N ASN A 189 9.03 10.40 -9.97
CA ASN A 189 9.07 11.76 -10.48
C ASN A 189 7.76 12.05 -11.21
N ASP A 190 6.64 12.04 -10.48
CA ASP A 190 5.38 12.49 -11.05
C ASP A 190 5.28 14.01 -10.87
N SER A 191 5.02 14.72 -11.98
CA SER A 191 4.62 16.13 -11.98
C SER A 191 3.43 16.46 -11.08
N SER A 192 2.63 15.46 -10.68
CA SER A 192 1.53 15.60 -9.72
C SER A 192 2.00 15.60 -8.26
N THR A 193 3.19 15.07 -7.97
CA THR A 193 3.91 15.33 -6.72
C THR A 193 4.71 16.61 -6.94
N PRO A 194 4.30 17.76 -6.39
CA PRO A 194 4.95 19.06 -6.64
C PRO A 194 6.42 19.10 -6.24
N ASP A 195 6.84 18.10 -5.49
CA ASP A 195 8.12 18.01 -4.84
C ASP A 195 8.88 16.74 -5.26
N GLY A 196 8.95 16.51 -6.58
CA GLY A 196 9.71 15.42 -7.21
C GLY A 196 11.06 15.17 -6.53
N PRO A 197 11.61 13.95 -6.65
CA PRO A 197 12.67 13.43 -5.78
C PRO A 197 13.77 14.49 -5.57
N LEU A 198 14.14 14.75 -4.30
CA LEU A 198 15.12 15.77 -3.92
C LEU A 198 16.42 15.71 -4.76
N ASP A 199 16.74 14.54 -5.33
CA ASP A 199 17.83 14.34 -6.29
C ASP A 199 17.68 13.14 -7.25
N GLY A 200 16.50 12.51 -7.33
CA GLY A 200 16.25 11.31 -8.15
C GLY A 200 16.98 10.03 -7.74
N ASN A 201 17.82 10.04 -6.70
CA ASN A 201 18.65 8.89 -6.33
C ASN A 201 18.54 8.46 -4.84
N GLY A 202 17.73 9.16 -4.05
CA GLY A 202 17.42 8.81 -2.66
C GLY A 202 18.41 9.36 -1.63
N ALA A 203 19.54 9.92 -2.08
CA ALA A 203 20.56 10.45 -1.19
C ALA A 203 20.05 11.72 -0.47
N GLY A 204 19.54 12.71 -1.20
CA GLY A 204 18.99 13.94 -0.66
C GLY A 204 17.79 13.68 0.26
N TYR A 205 16.94 12.72 -0.11
CA TYR A 205 15.87 12.24 0.75
C TYR A 205 16.41 11.64 2.05
N ALA A 206 17.43 10.78 1.98
CA ALA A 206 18.03 10.18 3.17
C ALA A 206 18.61 11.22 4.13
N ASP A 207 19.22 12.29 3.62
CA ASP A 207 19.74 13.39 4.44
C ASP A 207 18.62 14.18 5.14
N ALA A 208 17.56 14.52 4.40
CA ALA A 208 16.39 15.19 4.96
C ALA A 208 15.67 14.32 6.00
N PHE A 209 15.50 13.04 5.69
CA PHE A 209 14.94 12.03 6.59
C PHE A 209 15.73 11.95 7.91
N ASN A 210 17.06 11.88 7.84
CA ASN A 210 17.91 11.78 9.03
C ASN A 210 17.80 13.01 9.93
N ALA A 211 17.75 14.21 9.34
CA ALA A 211 17.56 15.45 10.09
C ALA A 211 16.18 15.49 10.77
N THR A 212 15.13 15.07 10.05
CA THR A 212 13.76 14.96 10.56
C THR A 212 13.65 13.92 11.68
N TYR A 213 14.25 12.74 11.50
CA TYR A 213 14.35 11.71 12.55
C TYR A 213 14.96 12.29 13.82
N ASP A 214 16.18 12.86 13.72
CA ASP A 214 16.90 13.38 14.88
C ASP A 214 16.10 14.49 15.61
N ALA A 215 15.40 15.35 14.87
CA ALA A 215 14.55 16.41 15.45
C ALA A 215 13.32 15.85 16.19
N MET A 216 12.62 14.87 15.61
CA MET A 216 11.44 14.24 16.23
C MET A 216 11.82 13.44 17.48
N LYS A 217 12.93 12.68 17.42
CA LYS A 217 13.44 11.93 18.58
C LYS A 217 13.91 12.84 19.71
N ALA A 218 14.31 14.08 19.42
CA ALA A 218 14.66 15.07 20.45
C ALA A 218 13.44 15.55 21.25
N VAL A 219 12.25 15.56 20.64
CA VAL A 219 10.98 15.84 21.34
C VAL A 219 10.52 14.62 22.12
N ASP A 220 10.50 13.45 21.48
CA ASP A 220 10.06 12.20 22.10
C ASP A 220 10.88 11.00 21.60
N PRO A 221 11.79 10.47 22.42
CA PRO A 221 12.56 9.28 22.05
C PRO A 221 11.70 8.01 21.87
N SER A 222 10.44 8.00 22.30
CA SER A 222 9.54 6.83 22.23
C SER A 222 8.76 6.72 20.92
N VAL A 223 8.62 7.81 20.14
CA VAL A 223 7.98 7.73 18.82
C VAL A 223 8.78 6.86 17.87
N ARG A 224 8.09 6.19 16.95
CA ARG A 224 8.64 5.32 15.92
C ARG A 224 8.60 6.07 14.60
N VAL A 225 9.77 6.37 14.04
CA VAL A 225 9.90 7.12 12.78
C VAL A 225 10.43 6.19 11.70
N GLY A 226 9.79 6.16 10.54
CA GLY A 226 10.16 5.28 9.44
C GLY A 226 9.89 5.84 8.05
N GLY A 227 10.27 5.08 7.04
CA GLY A 227 10.27 5.45 5.63
C GLY A 227 10.99 4.38 4.79
N PRO A 228 11.15 4.55 3.47
CA PRO A 228 10.87 5.76 2.70
C PRO A 228 9.49 5.80 2.01
N ALA A 229 8.60 4.84 2.30
CA ALA A 229 7.30 4.71 1.63
C ALA A 229 7.42 4.68 0.09
N VAL A 230 8.43 3.99 -0.44
CA VAL A 230 8.72 3.97 -1.89
C VAL A 230 7.70 3.14 -2.66
N SER A 231 7.41 3.57 -3.89
CA SER A 231 6.60 2.79 -4.83
C SER A 231 7.35 1.57 -5.38
N GLY A 232 8.69 1.64 -5.46
CA GLY A 232 9.55 0.60 -6.00
C GLY A 232 10.81 0.34 -5.17
N LEU A 233 11.22 -0.94 -5.11
CA LEU A 233 12.38 -1.39 -4.32
C LEU A 233 13.74 -1.23 -5.05
N GLY A 234 13.85 -0.21 -5.92
CA GLY A 234 15.04 0.03 -6.73
C GLY A 234 16.16 0.77 -6.01
N GLY A 235 17.06 1.41 -6.78
CA GLY A 235 18.25 2.09 -6.26
C GLY A 235 17.98 3.18 -5.22
N PHE A 236 16.80 3.83 -5.27
CA PHE A 236 16.38 4.78 -4.23
C PHE A 236 16.27 4.10 -2.86
N PHE A 237 15.57 2.97 -2.80
CA PHE A 237 15.34 2.22 -1.57
C PHE A 237 16.65 1.70 -0.97
N GLU A 238 17.54 1.16 -1.79
CA GLU A 238 18.87 0.74 -1.34
C GLU A 238 19.70 1.91 -0.81
N THR A 239 19.70 3.05 -1.52
CA THR A 239 20.42 4.26 -1.09
C THR A 239 19.90 4.76 0.25
N PHE A 240 18.58 4.78 0.45
CA PHE A 240 17.98 5.10 1.73
C PHE A 240 18.47 4.17 2.84
N LEU A 241 18.41 2.85 2.64
CA LEU A 241 18.83 1.89 3.66
C LEU A 241 20.32 2.03 4.03
N GLN A 242 21.18 2.22 3.03
CA GLN A 242 22.62 2.40 3.24
C GLN A 242 22.93 3.65 4.08
N ARG A 243 22.22 4.75 3.85
CA ARG A 243 22.48 6.04 4.51
C ARG A 243 21.73 6.18 5.84
N SER A 244 20.47 5.81 5.87
CA SER A 244 19.51 6.07 6.94
C SER A 244 19.14 4.86 7.79
N GLY A 245 19.68 3.66 7.50
CA GLY A 245 19.35 2.44 8.23
C GLY A 245 19.50 2.51 9.77
N SER A 246 20.45 3.28 10.33
CA SER A 246 20.54 3.45 11.80
C SER A 246 19.52 4.42 12.36
N ARG A 247 18.96 5.28 11.50
CA ARG A 247 18.04 6.37 11.84
C ARG A 247 16.63 6.06 11.38
N THR A 248 16.25 4.78 11.40
CA THR A 248 14.87 4.38 11.13
C THR A 248 14.42 3.35 12.14
N ASP A 249 13.19 3.47 12.63
CA ASP A 249 12.56 2.52 13.55
C ASP A 249 11.72 1.47 12.79
N PHE A 250 11.38 1.76 11.53
CA PHE A 250 10.76 0.81 10.60
C PHE A 250 11.08 1.19 9.14
N VAL A 251 11.09 0.19 8.26
CA VAL A 251 11.33 0.40 6.84
C VAL A 251 10.03 0.18 6.08
N SER A 252 9.66 1.11 5.21
CA SER A 252 8.39 1.04 4.50
C SER A 252 8.47 1.15 2.99
N TYR A 253 7.56 0.47 2.31
CA TYR A 253 7.41 0.46 0.86
C TYR A 253 5.96 0.18 0.49
N HIS A 254 5.59 0.39 -0.77
CA HIS A 254 4.26 0.12 -1.29
C HIS A 254 4.27 -1.07 -2.27
N ASN A 255 3.12 -1.71 -2.45
CA ASN A 255 2.98 -2.79 -3.42
C ASN A 255 1.58 -2.89 -4.00
N TYR A 256 1.43 -2.53 -5.27
CA TYR A 256 0.22 -2.77 -6.04
C TYR A 256 0.48 -3.86 -7.08
N ALA A 257 0.29 -5.12 -6.71
CA ALA A 257 0.58 -6.25 -7.59
C ALA A 257 -0.54 -6.42 -8.64
N PRO A 258 -0.21 -6.56 -9.95
CA PRO A 258 -1.21 -6.88 -10.96
C PRO A 258 -1.70 -8.33 -10.82
N TRP A 259 -2.98 -8.54 -11.16
CA TRP A 259 -3.65 -9.86 -11.17
C TRP A 259 -3.19 -10.77 -12.31
N ALA A 260 -2.57 -10.20 -13.36
CA ALA A 260 -2.46 -10.83 -14.68
C ALA A 260 -1.24 -11.75 -14.85
N ASP A 261 -0.34 -11.75 -13.89
CA ASP A 261 0.84 -12.58 -13.94
C ASP A 261 0.46 -13.87 -13.20
N GLN A 262 0.77 -15.04 -13.75
CA GLN A 262 0.69 -16.32 -13.00
C GLN A 262 1.60 -16.31 -11.74
N ASP A 263 2.33 -15.21 -11.56
CA ASP A 263 3.25 -14.80 -10.53
C ASP A 263 2.69 -13.70 -9.57
N GLY A 264 1.46 -13.21 -9.79
CA GLY A 264 0.91 -12.02 -9.13
C GLY A 264 0.69 -12.18 -7.61
N GLU A 265 0.30 -13.37 -7.16
CA GLU A 265 0.17 -13.70 -5.73
C GLU A 265 1.54 -13.89 -5.06
N TYR A 266 2.48 -14.54 -5.76
CA TYR A 266 3.89 -14.59 -5.38
C TYR A 266 4.59 -13.22 -5.38
N GLY A 267 3.99 -12.21 -6.02
CA GLY A 267 4.51 -10.84 -6.06
C GLY A 267 4.60 -10.21 -4.67
N PHE A 268 3.63 -10.47 -3.78
CA PHE A 268 3.67 -9.99 -2.40
C PHE A 268 4.80 -10.64 -1.60
N ARG A 269 4.91 -11.98 -1.66
CA ARG A 269 5.96 -12.73 -0.98
C ARG A 269 7.34 -12.29 -1.46
N ARG A 270 7.60 -12.32 -2.78
CA ARG A 270 8.92 -12.00 -3.33
C ARG A 270 9.34 -10.58 -3.03
N ARG A 271 8.43 -9.60 -3.10
CA ARG A 271 8.75 -8.21 -2.74
C ARG A 271 9.04 -8.05 -1.25
N ALA A 272 8.27 -8.73 -0.38
CA ALA A 272 8.55 -8.74 1.05
C ALA A 272 9.89 -9.41 1.38
N GLU A 273 10.18 -10.57 0.78
CA GLU A 273 11.47 -11.27 0.93
C GLU A 273 12.64 -10.42 0.44
N TYR A 274 12.49 -9.77 -0.71
CA TYR A 274 13.51 -8.88 -1.27
C TYR A 274 13.76 -7.67 -0.36
N ALA A 275 12.69 -6.96 0.04
CA ALA A 275 12.79 -5.84 0.96
C ALA A 275 13.41 -6.27 2.31
N ARG A 276 12.99 -7.42 2.85
CA ARG A 276 13.56 -8.00 4.08
C ARG A 276 15.04 -8.30 3.92
N GLY A 277 15.45 -8.89 2.80
CA GLY A 277 16.85 -9.15 2.49
C GLY A 277 17.71 -7.89 2.49
N LEU A 278 17.20 -6.80 1.90
CA LEU A 278 17.87 -5.50 1.93
C LEU A 278 17.92 -4.89 3.34
N VAL A 279 16.83 -4.99 4.12
CA VAL A 279 16.82 -4.56 5.53
C VAL A 279 17.83 -5.34 6.35
N VAL A 280 17.90 -6.66 6.18
CA VAL A 280 18.90 -7.49 6.86
C VAL A 280 20.30 -7.04 6.49
N ARG A 281 20.56 -6.88 5.19
CA ARG A 281 21.87 -6.50 4.67
C ARG A 281 22.37 -5.14 5.16
N TYR A 282 21.50 -4.13 5.22
CA TYR A 282 21.92 -2.75 5.46
C TYR A 282 21.56 -2.20 6.86
N VAL A 283 20.66 -2.85 7.59
CA VAL A 283 20.13 -2.35 8.87
C VAL A 283 20.48 -3.29 10.03
N THR A 284 20.18 -4.59 9.90
CA THR A 284 20.27 -5.50 11.04
C THR A 284 21.60 -6.27 11.11
N ASP A 285 22.25 -6.54 9.99
CA ASP A 285 23.54 -7.23 10.00
C ASP A 285 24.61 -6.39 10.72
N SER A 286 25.37 -7.09 11.55
CA SER A 286 26.45 -6.63 12.41
C SER A 286 27.49 -5.77 11.71
N TYR A 287 27.69 -5.98 10.40
CA TYR A 287 28.64 -5.20 9.61
C TYR A 287 28.25 -3.72 9.51
N TYR A 288 26.95 -3.42 9.55
CA TYR A 288 26.47 -2.04 9.42
C TYR A 288 26.03 -1.46 10.77
N ARG A 289 24.97 -1.94 11.43
CA ARG A 289 24.27 -1.09 12.44
C ARG A 289 23.55 -1.78 13.63
N ASN A 290 23.44 -3.12 13.67
CA ASN A 290 22.91 -3.95 14.79
C ASN A 290 21.60 -3.44 15.44
N LYS A 291 20.62 -3.00 14.64
CA LYS A 291 19.30 -2.58 15.14
C LYS A 291 18.29 -3.70 14.93
N SER A 292 18.12 -4.56 15.93
CA SER A 292 17.29 -5.78 15.82
C SER A 292 15.78 -5.53 15.92
N ASP A 293 15.35 -4.32 16.27
CA ASP A 293 13.94 -3.96 16.49
C ASP A 293 13.31 -3.20 15.31
N VAL A 294 14.00 -3.13 14.17
CA VAL A 294 13.46 -2.53 12.95
C VAL A 294 12.49 -3.50 12.28
N PHE A 295 11.25 -3.06 12.14
CA PHE A 295 10.23 -3.84 11.46
C PHE A 295 10.04 -3.39 10.00
N LEU A 296 9.63 -4.32 9.13
CA LEU A 296 9.31 -4.09 7.74
C LEU A 296 7.80 -3.84 7.60
N PHE A 297 7.47 -2.72 6.96
CA PHE A 297 6.12 -2.21 6.82
C PHE A 297 5.73 -2.08 5.34
N LEU A 298 4.60 -2.65 4.96
CA LEU A 298 3.99 -2.41 3.66
C LEU A 298 2.99 -1.25 3.83
N GLY A 299 3.46 -0.03 3.56
CA GLY A 299 2.79 1.24 3.87
C GLY A 299 1.50 1.46 3.09
N GLU A 300 1.45 0.93 1.88
CA GLU A 300 0.25 0.86 1.05
C GLU A 300 0.31 -0.41 0.20
N TRP A 301 -0.82 -1.09 0.10
CA TRP A 301 -0.97 -2.14 -0.89
C TRP A 301 -2.41 -2.33 -1.31
N ASP A 302 -2.58 -2.75 -2.56
CA ASP A 302 -3.85 -3.23 -3.08
C ASP A 302 -3.60 -4.00 -4.39
N HIS A 303 -4.66 -4.41 -5.08
CA HIS A 303 -4.59 -4.90 -6.46
C HIS A 303 -4.37 -3.74 -7.44
N ALA A 304 -3.52 -3.92 -8.45
CA ALA A 304 -3.34 -2.90 -9.50
C ALA A 304 -4.40 -2.96 -10.62
N SER A 305 -5.34 -3.92 -10.55
CA SER A 305 -6.27 -4.27 -11.64
C SER A 305 -7.55 -3.41 -11.64
N GLN A 306 -8.20 -3.26 -12.79
CA GLN A 306 -9.51 -2.58 -12.88
C GLN A 306 -10.67 -3.47 -12.39
N ASN A 307 -10.43 -4.77 -12.21
CA ASN A 307 -11.44 -5.68 -11.69
C ASN A 307 -11.34 -5.71 -10.17
N ALA A 308 -12.48 -5.50 -9.50
CA ALA A 308 -12.58 -5.65 -8.06
C ALA A 308 -12.16 -7.08 -7.67
N PRO A 309 -11.09 -7.24 -6.87
CA PRO A 309 -10.62 -8.54 -6.43
C PRO A 309 -11.64 -9.13 -5.48
N ASN A 310 -11.69 -10.45 -5.37
CA ASN A 310 -12.52 -11.12 -4.37
C ASN A 310 -11.79 -11.18 -3.01
N ALA A 311 -12.49 -11.55 -1.94
CA ALA A 311 -11.89 -11.70 -0.61
C ALA A 311 -10.72 -12.71 -0.58
N VAL A 312 -10.77 -13.74 -1.44
CA VAL A 312 -9.72 -14.76 -1.57
C VAL A 312 -8.39 -14.15 -1.99
N TYR A 313 -8.40 -13.19 -2.94
CA TYR A 313 -7.20 -12.46 -3.32
C TYR A 313 -6.60 -11.69 -2.15
N PHE A 314 -7.42 -10.98 -1.35
CA PHE A 314 -6.90 -10.22 -0.22
C PHE A 314 -6.31 -11.11 0.87
N LEU A 315 -6.94 -12.26 1.13
CA LEU A 315 -6.45 -13.21 2.13
C LEU A 315 -5.20 -13.95 1.64
N SER A 316 -5.12 -14.30 0.35
CA SER A 316 -3.88 -14.87 -0.21
C SER A 316 -2.75 -13.83 -0.19
N ALA A 317 -3.03 -12.55 -0.47
CA ALA A 317 -2.05 -11.48 -0.32
C ALA A 317 -1.53 -11.37 1.13
N VAL A 318 -2.42 -11.41 2.14
CA VAL A 318 -2.00 -11.41 3.55
C VAL A 318 -1.14 -12.62 3.89
N TYR A 319 -1.54 -13.83 3.44
CA TYR A 319 -0.71 -15.03 3.61
C TYR A 319 0.70 -14.82 3.04
N TRP A 320 0.80 -14.37 1.79
CA TRP A 320 2.09 -14.17 1.13
C TRP A 320 2.93 -13.05 1.73
N GLN A 321 2.30 -12.02 2.28
CA GLN A 321 2.98 -10.98 3.04
C GLN A 321 3.60 -11.54 4.33
N ILE A 322 2.85 -12.35 5.08
CA ILE A 322 3.33 -13.02 6.31
C ILE A 322 4.49 -13.96 5.96
N GLU A 323 4.31 -14.82 4.95
CA GLU A 323 5.35 -15.75 4.48
C GLU A 323 6.62 -15.04 3.99
N GLY A 324 6.46 -13.87 3.36
CA GLY A 324 7.59 -13.03 2.96
C GLY A 324 8.29 -12.33 4.12
N GLY A 325 7.83 -12.56 5.36
CA GLY A 325 8.40 -12.00 6.57
C GLY A 325 8.08 -10.53 6.75
N LEU A 326 6.90 -10.07 6.33
CA LEU A 326 6.40 -8.74 6.62
C LEU A 326 5.93 -8.65 8.08
N ASP A 327 6.25 -7.56 8.77
CA ASP A 327 5.78 -7.37 10.16
C ASP A 327 4.45 -6.65 10.23
N MET A 328 4.22 -5.71 9.30
CA MET A 328 3.06 -4.82 9.28
C MET A 328 2.65 -4.49 7.86
N ALA A 329 1.36 -4.35 7.61
CA ALA A 329 0.81 -3.93 6.32
C ALA A 329 -0.36 -2.99 6.51
N VAL A 330 -0.54 -2.06 5.58
CA VAL A 330 -1.71 -1.20 5.47
C VAL A 330 -2.27 -1.34 4.06
N ARG A 331 -3.48 -1.90 3.96
CA ARG A 331 -4.21 -1.92 2.69
C ARG A 331 -4.63 -0.50 2.33
N TYR A 332 -4.37 -0.11 1.09
CA TYR A 332 -4.88 1.14 0.55
C TYR A 332 -6.37 1.00 0.24
N GLN A 333 -7.17 1.97 0.62
CA GLN A 333 -8.62 1.90 0.38
C GLN A 333 -9.20 3.30 0.31
N HIS A 334 -10.26 3.52 -0.46
CA HIS A 334 -11.04 4.77 -0.41
C HIS A 334 -12.35 4.53 0.34
N ASN A 335 -12.81 5.50 1.14
CA ASN A 335 -14.18 5.49 1.67
C ASN A 335 -15.20 6.00 0.64
N ASP A 336 -14.74 6.70 -0.39
CA ASP A 336 -15.61 7.35 -1.36
C ASP A 336 -16.02 6.43 -2.49
N TYR A 337 -17.31 6.47 -2.80
CA TYR A 337 -17.94 5.73 -3.88
C TYR A 337 -17.43 6.16 -5.27
N TRP A 338 -16.83 7.35 -5.43
CA TRP A 338 -16.41 7.86 -6.72
C TRP A 338 -15.36 8.96 -6.59
N ARG A 339 -14.19 8.80 -7.23
CA ARG A 339 -13.46 9.94 -7.78
C ARG A 339 -13.46 9.80 -9.29
N GLU A 340 -14.26 10.63 -9.98
CA GLU A 340 -14.25 10.77 -11.44
C GLU A 340 -12.82 11.03 -11.94
N GLU A 341 -12.02 11.73 -11.14
CA GLU A 341 -10.63 12.12 -11.41
C GLU A 341 -9.68 10.94 -11.67
N PHE A 342 -9.93 9.76 -11.09
CA PHE A 342 -9.08 8.59 -11.35
C PHE A 342 -9.55 7.74 -12.53
N GLY A 343 -10.72 8.03 -13.12
CA GLY A 343 -11.28 7.27 -14.26
C GLY A 343 -11.46 5.78 -13.98
N LYS A 344 -11.35 5.35 -12.72
CA LYS A 344 -11.36 3.96 -12.26
C LYS A 344 -12.40 3.85 -11.16
N PRO A 345 -13.65 3.58 -11.50
CA PRO A 345 -14.66 3.43 -10.49
C PRO A 345 -14.40 2.07 -9.79
N TRP A 346 -14.49 2.05 -8.45
CA TRP A 346 -14.67 0.85 -7.60
C TRP A 346 -13.48 0.08 -7.04
N SER A 347 -12.27 0.13 -7.60
CA SER A 347 -11.22 -0.84 -7.23
C SER A 347 -10.96 -0.88 -5.71
N TYR A 348 -10.84 0.28 -5.06
CA TYR A 348 -10.32 0.37 -3.69
C TYR A 348 -11.38 0.61 -2.60
N SER A 349 -12.67 0.65 -2.97
CA SER A 349 -13.73 1.04 -2.04
C SER A 349 -14.17 -0.10 -1.12
N LEU A 350 -14.53 0.23 0.13
CA LEU A 350 -15.23 -0.69 1.04
C LEU A 350 -16.70 -0.92 0.66
N TYR A 351 -17.25 -0.06 -0.18
CA TYR A 351 -18.65 -0.14 -0.60
C TYR A 351 -18.79 -0.01 -2.12
N ASN A 352 -19.70 -0.80 -2.68
CA ASN A 352 -20.11 -0.80 -4.08
C ASN A 352 -21.03 0.39 -4.37
N PRO A 353 -21.21 0.83 -5.64
CA PRO A 353 -22.06 1.99 -6.00
C PRO A 353 -23.45 2.04 -5.36
N ASP A 354 -24.02 0.86 -5.11
CA ASP A 354 -25.36 0.66 -4.58
C ASP A 354 -25.43 0.69 -3.05
N GLY A 355 -24.31 1.02 -2.38
CA GLY A 355 -24.19 1.01 -0.91
C GLY A 355 -23.92 -0.36 -0.31
N SER A 356 -23.89 -1.43 -1.12
CA SER A 356 -23.56 -2.76 -0.60
C SER A 356 -22.08 -2.87 -0.23
N ARG A 357 -21.76 -3.70 0.76
CA ARG A 357 -20.39 -3.97 1.20
C ARG A 357 -19.59 -4.66 0.07
N SER A 358 -18.39 -4.18 -0.23
CA SER A 358 -17.51 -4.78 -1.22
C SER A 358 -16.79 -6.01 -0.66
N SER A 359 -16.11 -6.77 -1.52
CA SER A 359 -15.24 -7.88 -1.10
C SER A 359 -14.14 -7.44 -0.13
N ALA A 360 -13.62 -6.22 -0.27
CA ALA A 360 -12.63 -5.65 0.62
C ALA A 360 -13.19 -5.50 2.04
N PHE A 361 -14.44 -5.05 2.18
CA PHE A 361 -15.10 -4.95 3.48
C PHE A 361 -15.08 -6.29 4.23
N TYR A 362 -15.48 -7.37 3.56
CA TYR A 362 -15.52 -8.69 4.19
C TYR A 362 -14.11 -9.24 4.47
N TYR A 363 -13.11 -8.89 3.65
CA TYR A 363 -11.73 -9.15 3.99
C TYR A 363 -11.35 -8.52 5.35
N HIS A 364 -11.72 -7.26 5.59
CA HIS A 364 -11.46 -6.59 6.86
C HIS A 364 -12.19 -7.25 8.04
N GLU A 365 -13.43 -7.73 7.84
CA GLU A 365 -14.14 -8.51 8.87
C GLU A 365 -13.38 -9.81 9.21
N ILE A 366 -12.88 -10.54 8.20
CA ILE A 366 -12.13 -11.78 8.44
C ILE A 366 -10.85 -11.51 9.22
N VAL A 367 -10.08 -10.50 8.82
CA VAL A 367 -8.84 -10.12 9.51
C VAL A 367 -9.14 -9.72 10.96
N ARG A 368 -10.18 -8.92 11.20
CA ARG A 368 -10.56 -8.48 12.55
C ARG A 368 -10.97 -9.66 13.45
N ASP A 369 -11.86 -10.52 12.95
CA ASP A 369 -12.52 -11.52 13.78
C ASP A 369 -11.66 -12.77 13.97
N TYR A 370 -10.95 -13.19 12.93
CA TYR A 370 -10.32 -14.51 12.88
C TYR A 370 -8.80 -14.51 12.79
N LEU A 371 -8.13 -13.40 12.44
CA LEU A 371 -6.66 -13.38 12.57
C LEU A 371 -6.27 -13.06 14.01
N GLY A 372 -5.52 -13.99 14.61
CA GLY A 372 -4.85 -13.80 15.88
C GLY A 372 -3.64 -12.87 15.78
N ASP A 373 -3.06 -12.55 16.93
CA ASP A 373 -1.84 -11.74 17.07
C ASP A 373 -0.55 -12.58 17.02
N GLN A 374 -0.65 -13.89 16.78
CA GLN A 374 0.47 -14.82 16.60
C GLN A 374 0.23 -15.71 15.38
N VAL A 375 1.24 -15.89 14.52
CA VAL A 375 1.22 -16.95 13.51
C VAL A 375 1.54 -18.25 14.23
N VAL A 376 0.86 -19.34 13.90
CA VAL A 376 1.27 -20.69 14.31
C VAL A 376 1.74 -21.49 13.10
N ASP A 377 2.53 -22.53 13.35
CA ASP A 377 3.04 -23.39 12.29
C ASP A 377 1.88 -24.05 11.52
N THR A 378 1.99 -24.04 10.20
CA THR A 378 1.00 -24.64 9.28
C THR A 378 1.68 -25.18 8.06
N ASP A 379 1.13 -26.27 7.52
CA ASP A 379 1.58 -26.89 6.29
C ASP A 379 0.39 -27.23 5.39
N SER A 380 0.65 -27.28 4.09
CA SER A 380 -0.31 -27.74 3.09
C SER A 380 0.41 -28.58 2.04
N ASP A 381 -0.19 -29.73 1.72
CA ASP A 381 0.30 -30.64 0.69
C ASP A 381 0.00 -30.16 -0.75
N ASP A 382 -0.50 -28.94 -0.90
CA ASP A 382 -1.04 -28.40 -2.15
C ASP A 382 -0.77 -26.91 -2.27
N ASP A 383 0.05 -26.54 -3.25
CA ASP A 383 0.57 -25.19 -3.48
C ASP A 383 -0.50 -24.16 -3.88
N GLN A 384 -1.71 -24.62 -4.24
CA GLN A 384 -2.85 -23.76 -4.53
C GLN A 384 -3.95 -23.82 -3.46
N VAL A 385 -3.67 -24.46 -2.32
CA VAL A 385 -4.52 -24.46 -1.13
C VAL A 385 -3.67 -23.98 0.04
N LEU A 386 -3.78 -22.70 0.38
CA LEU A 386 -2.95 -22.10 1.42
C LEU A 386 -3.56 -22.39 2.79
N ALA A 387 -2.70 -22.58 3.79
CA ALA A 387 -3.09 -22.76 5.19
C ALA A 387 -2.40 -21.66 6.02
N LEU A 388 -3.19 -20.82 6.70
CA LEU A 388 -2.69 -19.81 7.63
C LEU A 388 -3.26 -20.06 9.01
N GLY A 389 -2.41 -20.52 9.92
CA GLY A 389 -2.76 -20.69 11.32
C GLY A 389 -2.43 -19.44 12.11
N THR A 390 -3.35 -19.00 12.95
CA THR A 390 -3.10 -17.92 13.89
C THR A 390 -3.67 -18.26 15.28
N GLN A 391 -3.10 -17.65 16.31
CA GLN A 391 -3.59 -17.74 17.68
C GLN A 391 -3.80 -16.35 18.26
N ARG A 392 -4.90 -16.16 18.99
CA ARG A 392 -5.17 -14.97 19.78
C ARG A 392 -4.61 -15.19 21.20
N SER A 393 -3.54 -14.49 21.55
CA SER A 393 -2.82 -14.66 22.81
C SER A 393 -3.67 -14.39 24.05
N THR A 394 -4.67 -13.52 23.94
CA THR A 394 -5.56 -13.14 25.05
C THR A 394 -6.63 -14.18 25.38
N THR A 395 -7.06 -14.97 24.41
CA THR A 395 -8.13 -15.97 24.57
C THR A 395 -7.65 -17.41 24.38
N GLY A 396 -6.46 -17.60 23.81
CA GLY A 396 -5.94 -18.89 23.38
C GLY A 396 -6.63 -19.44 22.12
N GLU A 397 -7.61 -18.73 21.56
CA GLU A 397 -8.35 -19.13 20.36
C GLU A 397 -7.40 -19.36 19.19
N VAL A 398 -7.56 -20.50 18.53
CA VAL A 398 -6.79 -20.89 17.34
C VAL A 398 -7.69 -20.82 16.13
N ASN A 399 -7.23 -20.12 15.09
CA ASN A 399 -7.93 -19.97 13.83
C ASN A 399 -7.05 -20.50 12.71
N LEU A 400 -7.58 -21.44 11.93
CA LEU A 400 -6.96 -21.93 10.71
C LEU A 400 -7.75 -21.42 9.50
N LEU A 401 -7.14 -20.56 8.71
CA LEU A 401 -7.66 -20.10 7.44
C LEU A 401 -7.16 -21.03 6.34
N VAL A 402 -8.08 -21.63 5.58
CA VAL A 402 -7.76 -22.45 4.42
C VAL A 402 -8.27 -21.77 3.15
N ILE A 403 -7.36 -21.38 2.27
CA ILE A 403 -7.63 -20.57 1.09
C ILE A 403 -7.48 -21.45 -0.16
N ASN A 404 -8.60 -21.85 -0.77
CA ASN A 404 -8.58 -22.59 -2.03
C ASN A 404 -8.52 -21.61 -3.21
N MET A 405 -7.35 -21.54 -3.84
CA MET A 405 -7.11 -20.69 -5.01
C MET A 405 -7.45 -21.40 -6.33
N LYS A 406 -7.86 -22.67 -6.31
CA LYS A 406 -8.24 -23.40 -7.52
C LYS A 406 -9.61 -22.97 -8.02
N SER A 407 -9.84 -23.17 -9.31
CA SER A 407 -11.16 -22.99 -9.95
C SER A 407 -12.11 -24.17 -9.72
N VAL A 408 -11.70 -25.16 -8.92
CA VAL A 408 -12.51 -26.34 -8.57
C VAL A 408 -12.50 -26.55 -7.05
N PRO A 409 -13.59 -27.11 -6.47
CA PRO A 409 -13.58 -27.52 -5.07
C PRO A 409 -12.52 -28.58 -4.80
N VAL A 410 -11.96 -28.57 -3.59
CA VAL A 410 -10.98 -29.56 -3.13
C VAL A 410 -11.41 -30.17 -1.80
N SER A 411 -11.37 -31.49 -1.69
CA SER A 411 -11.57 -32.17 -0.41
C SER A 411 -10.23 -32.38 0.28
N LYS A 412 -10.10 -31.86 1.50
CA LYS A 412 -8.88 -31.95 2.32
C LYS A 412 -9.18 -32.57 3.66
N SER A 413 -8.21 -33.30 4.20
CA SER A 413 -8.17 -33.71 5.60
C SER A 413 -7.49 -32.59 6.38
N ILE A 414 -8.27 -31.88 7.19
CA ILE A 414 -7.79 -30.78 8.04
C ILE A 414 -7.45 -31.36 9.41
N GLU A 415 -6.23 -31.14 9.86
CA GLU A 415 -5.74 -31.55 11.18
C GLU A 415 -5.32 -30.31 11.95
N ILE A 416 -5.83 -30.15 13.18
CA ILE A 416 -5.52 -29.02 14.04
C ILE A 416 -4.92 -29.57 15.32
N ASP A 417 -3.62 -29.41 15.48
CA ASP A 417 -2.92 -29.86 16.68
C ASP A 417 -3.08 -28.89 17.86
N GLY A 418 -2.84 -29.40 19.06
CA GLY A 418 -2.87 -28.59 20.29
C GLY A 418 -4.27 -28.17 20.77
N VAL A 419 -5.33 -28.69 20.15
CA VAL A 419 -6.73 -28.52 20.60
C VAL A 419 -7.22 -29.77 21.33
N THR A 420 -8.23 -29.59 22.18
CA THR A 420 -8.90 -30.69 22.86
C THR A 420 -9.52 -31.63 21.83
N PRO A 421 -9.34 -32.96 21.94
CA PRO A 421 -10.06 -33.91 21.11
C PRO A 421 -11.57 -33.68 21.18
N ASP A 422 -12.26 -33.84 20.06
CA ASP A 422 -13.70 -33.62 19.93
C ASP A 422 -14.14 -32.17 20.21
N ALA A 423 -13.21 -31.20 20.14
CA ALA A 423 -13.56 -29.78 20.17
C ALA A 423 -14.54 -29.44 19.03
N ALA A 424 -15.55 -28.64 19.37
CA ALA A 424 -16.43 -28.05 18.39
C ALA A 424 -15.70 -26.94 17.63
N VAL A 425 -15.67 -27.06 16.31
CA VAL A 425 -15.05 -26.09 15.41
C VAL A 425 -16.13 -25.27 14.75
N ARG A 426 -16.01 -23.96 14.87
CA ARG A 426 -16.82 -23.04 14.06
C ARG A 426 -16.21 -22.98 12.67
N VAL A 427 -17.05 -23.25 11.67
CA VAL A 427 -16.64 -23.20 10.27
C VAL A 427 -17.35 -22.04 9.60
N VAL A 428 -16.57 -21.12 9.05
CA VAL A 428 -17.12 -19.97 8.33
C VAL A 428 -16.54 -19.93 6.93
N LEU A 429 -17.43 -19.81 5.94
CA LEU A 429 -17.11 -19.88 4.52
C LEU A 429 -17.30 -18.52 3.86
N TRP A 430 -16.30 -18.13 3.07
CA TRP A 430 -16.35 -17.02 2.13
C TRP A 430 -16.00 -17.52 0.74
N ASN A 431 -16.79 -17.17 -0.26
CA ASN A 431 -16.42 -17.41 -1.65
C ASN A 431 -16.72 -16.17 -2.50
N ASP A 432 -16.27 -16.20 -3.75
CA ASP A 432 -16.41 -15.10 -4.69
C ASP A 432 -17.86 -14.79 -5.12
N GLN A 433 -18.80 -15.69 -4.85
CA GLN A 433 -20.21 -15.57 -5.24
C GLN A 433 -21.16 -15.29 -4.07
N VAL A 434 -20.70 -15.39 -2.83
CA VAL A 434 -21.53 -15.38 -1.63
C VAL A 434 -21.05 -14.31 -0.67
N TYR A 435 -21.82 -13.22 -0.64
CA TYR A 435 -21.72 -12.15 0.35
C TYR A 435 -23.12 -11.87 0.91
N PRO A 436 -23.31 -11.77 2.24
CA PRO A 436 -22.33 -11.86 3.33
C PRO A 436 -21.79 -13.30 3.56
N PRO A 437 -20.82 -13.48 4.47
CA PRO A 437 -20.20 -14.77 4.75
C PRO A 437 -21.23 -15.78 5.26
N GLN A 438 -21.03 -17.06 4.95
CA GLN A 438 -21.90 -18.13 5.43
C GLN A 438 -21.25 -18.84 6.62
N GLU A 439 -21.87 -18.70 7.79
CA GLU A 439 -21.57 -19.58 8.92
C GLU A 439 -22.23 -20.94 8.69
N HIS A 440 -21.43 -21.98 8.82
CA HIS A 440 -21.91 -23.36 8.80
C HIS A 440 -22.12 -23.88 10.22
N ASP A 441 -22.90 -24.95 10.33
CA ASP A 441 -23.05 -25.68 11.59
C ASP A 441 -21.68 -26.11 12.15
N LEU A 442 -21.60 -26.21 13.47
CA LEU A 442 -20.40 -26.68 14.16
C LEU A 442 -19.97 -28.04 13.62
N VAL A 443 -18.68 -28.17 13.33
CA VAL A 443 -18.08 -29.43 12.92
C VAL A 443 -17.25 -29.98 14.07
N LEU A 444 -17.44 -31.26 14.41
CA LEU A 444 -16.65 -31.92 15.45
C LEU A 444 -15.36 -32.49 14.85
N LEU A 445 -14.22 -32.16 15.46
CA LEU A 445 -12.96 -32.83 15.14
C LEU A 445 -12.97 -34.24 15.70
N THR A 446 -12.96 -35.26 14.84
CA THR A 446 -12.75 -36.63 15.31
C THR A 446 -11.25 -36.89 15.34
N GLN A 447 -10.68 -37.11 16.53
CA GLN A 447 -9.23 -37.26 16.69
C GLN A 447 -8.44 -36.07 16.11
N ASN A 448 -8.86 -34.84 16.42
CA ASN A 448 -8.26 -33.59 15.92
C ASN A 448 -8.33 -33.38 14.39
N ARG A 449 -9.15 -34.19 13.70
CA ARG A 449 -9.24 -34.18 12.25
C ARG A 449 -10.68 -33.99 11.76
N VAL A 450 -10.81 -33.29 10.64
CA VAL A 450 -12.06 -33.16 9.88
C VAL A 450 -11.77 -33.25 8.38
N THR A 451 -12.57 -34.01 7.64
CA THR A 451 -12.56 -33.94 6.18
C THR A 451 -13.54 -32.87 5.74
N TYR A 452 -13.08 -31.86 4.99
CA TYR A 452 -13.91 -30.77 4.51
C TYR A 452 -13.70 -30.53 3.01
N THR A 453 -14.78 -30.25 2.28
CA THR A 453 -14.70 -29.84 0.87
C THR A 453 -14.71 -28.33 0.79
N ILE A 454 -13.55 -27.76 0.48
CA ILE A 454 -13.33 -26.33 0.35
C ILE A 454 -13.76 -25.91 -1.05
N PRO A 455 -14.78 -25.05 -1.23
CA PRO A 455 -15.24 -24.62 -2.53
C PRO A 455 -14.14 -23.99 -3.40
N ALA A 456 -14.33 -23.96 -4.71
CA ALA A 456 -13.44 -23.22 -5.62
C ALA A 456 -13.38 -21.75 -5.21
N LYS A 457 -12.21 -21.10 -5.36
CA LYS A 457 -12.02 -19.66 -5.11
C LYS A 457 -12.71 -19.23 -3.81
N SER A 458 -12.34 -19.87 -2.71
CA SER A 458 -12.96 -19.64 -1.41
C SER A 458 -11.95 -19.64 -0.27
N THR A 459 -12.36 -19.09 0.87
CA THR A 459 -11.64 -19.20 2.12
C THR A 459 -12.57 -19.77 3.18
N VAL A 460 -12.07 -20.74 3.93
CA VAL A 460 -12.77 -21.36 5.05
C VAL A 460 -11.96 -21.09 6.30
N VAL A 461 -12.59 -20.53 7.34
CA VAL A 461 -12.00 -20.39 8.66
C VAL A 461 -12.49 -21.55 9.52
N PHE A 462 -11.55 -22.26 10.14
CA PHE A 462 -11.79 -23.20 11.24
C PHE A 462 -11.35 -22.52 12.54
N SER A 463 -12.32 -22.08 13.34
CA SER A 463 -12.07 -21.43 14.64
C SER A 463 -12.34 -22.41 15.77
N VAL A 464 -11.35 -22.55 16.66
CA VAL A 464 -11.41 -23.41 17.84
C VAL A 464 -11.10 -22.57 19.07
N ASN A 465 -12.06 -22.49 20.00
CA ASN A 465 -11.82 -21.83 21.29
C ASN A 465 -10.72 -22.59 22.03
N GLY A 466 -9.64 -21.88 22.38
CA GLY A 466 -8.52 -22.44 23.12
C GLY A 466 -8.92 -22.78 24.55
N GLY A 467 -9.41 -24.00 24.76
CA GLY A 467 -9.51 -24.57 26.10
C GLY A 467 -8.13 -25.06 26.53
N ARG A 468 -7.30 -24.19 27.11
CA ARG A 468 -6.15 -24.62 27.92
C ARG A 468 -6.52 -24.65 29.39
#